data_AF-A0A345P709-F1
#
_entry.id   AF-A0A345P709-F1
#
_cell.length_a   1.000
_cell.length_b   1.000
_cell.length_c   1.000
_cell.angle_alpha   90.00
_cell.angle_beta   90.00
_cell.angle_gamma   90.00
#
_symmetry.space_group_name_H-M   'P 1'
#
loop_
_entity.id
_entity.type
_entity.pdbx_description
1 polymer ?
#
loop_
_entity_poly.entity_id
_entity_poly.type
_entity_poly.pdbx_seq_one_letter_code
_entity_poly.pdbx_strand_id
1 'polypeptide(L)'
;MNCLLKRISALATTKRKLVSIMTNTTDVISPVVKKQSKRAQVLPRRYDETVRGKREAVDFLSPVCNTGGKLGSSQAKPSLELDRYVILHNGKESFPVLISRPTENEIAAIDWISVSGGYETYGDKYLGLDVAQREKAFDYMADLIDADLKHIFGFGILKKRDKGMHFHEYSWELEDNFGLLLIGHATGRFTIQINGTGTAYASKGWEKRLYNYMVNELERAKITRIDLCHDDLEGIYDLDFFNEQDTLGMFGNGGRLPTVQHFGNWKRPDGKGRTLQLGKRENGKCGRFYEKGKQLGDPSSPWVRSEIEISSTDRIIPFEVLLSPSQYFLAQYQCLNVFNQDSIQPVKIYTKQIEAEITWEKAVHNARHSYGKYINMFRQVYSDEELLDILTHKRTQTPARLIPCEILAKRWTEEAMQSTSDYLTASGARSQVAIKESLTCN
;
A
#
# COMPACT_ATOMS: atom_id res chain seq x y z
N MET A 1 44.58 -14.45 10.13
CA MET A 1 44.18 -14.03 8.76
C MET A 1 44.54 -15.06 7.67
N ASN A 2 45.76 -15.60 7.64
CA ASN A 2 46.21 -16.51 6.56
C ASN A 2 45.54 -17.91 6.51
N CYS A 3 45.07 -18.46 7.63
CA CYS A 3 44.30 -19.72 7.63
C CYS A 3 42.85 -19.54 7.14
N LEU A 4 42.26 -18.37 7.36
CA LEU A 4 40.88 -18.06 6.96
C LEU A 4 40.78 -17.84 5.45
N LEU A 5 41.74 -17.11 4.87
CA LEU A 5 41.84 -16.90 3.42
C LEU A 5 42.10 -18.22 2.66
N LYS A 6 42.91 -19.13 3.22
CA LYS A 6 43.12 -20.48 2.66
C LYS A 6 41.84 -21.33 2.70
N ARG A 7 41.04 -21.26 3.77
CA ARG A 7 39.74 -21.97 3.88
C ARG A 7 38.68 -21.41 2.93
N ILE A 8 38.60 -20.09 2.77
CA ILE A 8 37.68 -19.43 1.82
C ILE A 8 38.05 -19.77 0.36
N SER A 9 39.35 -19.80 0.03
CA SER A 9 39.85 -20.22 -1.29
C SER A 9 39.54 -21.69 -1.60
N ALA A 10 39.71 -22.58 -0.63
CA ALA A 10 39.38 -24.00 -0.78
C ALA A 10 37.86 -24.20 -1.00
N LEU A 11 37.01 -23.52 -0.22
CA LEU A 11 35.55 -23.56 -0.38
C LEU A 11 35.07 -23.00 -1.73
N ALA A 12 35.70 -21.94 -2.23
CA ALA A 12 35.40 -21.38 -3.55
C ALA A 12 35.77 -22.34 -4.70
N THR A 13 36.83 -23.11 -4.53
CA THR A 13 37.30 -24.11 -5.51
C THR A 13 36.38 -25.34 -5.53
N THR A 14 35.91 -25.78 -4.36
CA THR A 14 34.89 -26.85 -4.22
C THR A 14 33.55 -26.41 -4.81
N LYS A 15 33.14 -25.15 -4.63
CA LYS A 15 31.93 -24.58 -5.25
C LYS A 15 32.02 -24.55 -6.78
N ARG A 16 33.17 -24.19 -7.37
CA ARG A 16 33.37 -24.26 -8.83
C ARG A 16 33.32 -25.69 -9.36
N LYS A 17 33.87 -26.66 -8.63
CA LYS A 17 33.77 -28.09 -8.99
C LYS A 17 32.32 -28.62 -8.90
N LEU A 18 31.57 -28.27 -7.86
CA LEU A 18 30.16 -28.66 -7.71
C LEU A 18 29.26 -28.02 -8.78
N VAL A 19 29.46 -26.74 -9.08
CA VAL A 19 28.72 -26.06 -10.17
C VAL A 19 29.08 -26.66 -11.52
N SER A 20 30.35 -26.99 -11.78
CA SER A 20 30.80 -27.67 -13.00
C SER A 20 30.24 -29.08 -13.14
N ILE A 21 30.08 -29.83 -12.04
CA ILE A 21 29.44 -31.14 -12.03
C ILE A 21 27.94 -30.99 -12.28
N MET A 22 27.28 -30.00 -11.68
CA MET A 22 25.85 -29.72 -11.90
C MET A 22 25.55 -29.28 -13.34
N THR A 23 26.39 -28.44 -13.96
CA THR A 23 26.22 -28.02 -15.37
C THR A 23 26.48 -29.15 -16.36
N ASN A 24 27.46 -30.02 -16.10
CA ASN A 24 27.73 -31.17 -16.97
C ASN A 24 26.66 -32.28 -16.89
N THR A 25 25.85 -32.30 -15.81
CA THR A 25 24.77 -33.29 -15.65
C THR A 25 23.45 -32.81 -16.25
N THR A 26 23.25 -31.50 -16.42
CA THR A 26 22.06 -30.93 -17.08
C THR A 26 22.06 -31.09 -18.60
N ASP A 27 23.22 -31.29 -19.23
CA ASP A 27 23.33 -31.48 -20.69
C ASP A 27 23.02 -32.91 -21.15
N VAL A 28 22.78 -33.86 -20.24
CA VAL A 28 22.50 -35.27 -20.57
C VAL A 28 21.05 -35.68 -20.26
N ILE A 29 20.22 -34.81 -19.66
CA ILE A 29 18.81 -35.15 -19.32
C ILE A 29 17.84 -34.06 -19.82
N SER A 30 17.73 -33.96 -21.14
CA SER A 30 16.51 -33.56 -21.85
C SER A 30 16.19 -34.73 -22.78
N PRO A 31 15.12 -35.55 -22.62
CA PRO A 31 13.74 -35.18 -22.26
C PRO A 31 12.97 -36.29 -21.48
N VAL A 32 12.84 -36.23 -20.14
CA VAL A 32 12.05 -37.26 -19.41
C VAL A 32 11.03 -36.70 -18.40
N VAL A 33 11.08 -35.41 -18.01
CA VAL A 33 10.17 -34.85 -16.99
C VAL A 33 8.93 -34.14 -17.58
N LYS A 34 8.49 -34.49 -18.79
CA LYS A 34 7.22 -34.00 -19.40
C LYS A 34 6.03 -34.94 -19.25
N LYS A 35 6.07 -35.93 -18.35
CA LYS A 35 4.97 -36.88 -18.12
C LYS A 35 4.79 -37.18 -16.62
N GLN A 36 4.20 -36.26 -15.86
CA GLN A 36 3.40 -36.59 -14.66
C GLN A 36 2.73 -35.32 -14.10
N SER A 37 1.68 -34.86 -14.79
CA SER A 37 0.60 -34.03 -14.24
C SER A 37 -0.53 -34.00 -15.28
N LYS A 38 -1.30 -35.08 -15.33
CA LYS A 38 -2.55 -35.19 -16.10
C LYS A 38 -3.62 -35.80 -15.19
N ARG A 39 -4.42 -34.94 -14.55
CA ARG A 39 -5.78 -35.12 -13.97
C ARG A 39 -5.97 -33.93 -13.01
N ALA A 40 -6.92 -33.02 -13.12
CA ALA A 40 -8.24 -33.05 -13.75
C ALA A 40 -8.43 -31.84 -14.68
N GLN A 41 -8.81 -32.11 -15.93
CA GLN A 41 -9.39 -31.09 -16.81
C GLN A 41 -10.85 -30.89 -16.38
N VAL A 42 -11.15 -29.76 -15.75
CA VAL A 42 -12.51 -29.21 -15.79
C VAL A 42 -12.60 -28.44 -17.10
N LEU A 43 -13.44 -28.95 -18.01
CA LEU A 43 -13.68 -28.40 -19.33
C LEU A 43 -14.07 -26.90 -19.25
N PRO A 44 -13.59 -26.04 -20.16
CA PRO A 44 -14.16 -24.71 -20.31
C PRO A 44 -15.61 -24.86 -20.80
N ARG A 45 -16.59 -24.39 -20.03
CA ARG A 45 -17.94 -24.22 -20.54
C ARG A 45 -17.88 -23.19 -21.67
N ARG A 46 -18.17 -23.65 -22.89
CA ARG A 46 -18.55 -22.78 -24.01
C ARG A 46 -19.67 -21.86 -23.52
N TYR A 47 -19.45 -20.56 -23.59
CA TYR A 47 -20.54 -19.60 -23.57
C TYR A 47 -21.38 -19.84 -24.84
N ASP A 48 -22.61 -20.31 -24.64
CA ASP A 48 -23.58 -20.51 -25.72
C ASP A 48 -24.10 -19.14 -26.18
N GLU A 49 -23.90 -18.83 -27.46
CA GLU A 49 -24.26 -17.56 -28.12
C GLU A 49 -25.77 -17.42 -28.45
N THR A 50 -26.66 -17.98 -27.65
CA THR A 50 -28.10 -18.04 -27.99
C THR A 50 -29.02 -17.54 -26.88
N VAL A 51 -28.89 -16.26 -26.51
CA VAL A 51 -30.05 -15.45 -26.09
C VAL A 51 -29.86 -14.01 -26.60
N ARG A 52 -30.19 -13.78 -27.88
CA ARG A 52 -30.52 -12.43 -28.37
C ARG A 52 -31.90 -12.03 -27.81
N GLY A 53 -31.93 -11.63 -26.54
CA GLY A 53 -32.98 -10.77 -26.01
C GLY A 53 -32.65 -9.33 -26.37
N LYS A 54 -33.61 -8.59 -26.92
CA LYS A 54 -33.48 -7.19 -27.37
C LYS A 54 -32.69 -6.35 -26.36
N ARG A 55 -31.51 -5.87 -26.75
CA ARG A 55 -30.79 -4.80 -26.04
C ARG A 55 -31.57 -3.51 -26.28
N GLU A 56 -32.31 -3.05 -25.28
CA GLU A 56 -32.61 -1.63 -25.19
C GLU A 56 -31.32 -0.92 -24.80
N ALA A 57 -30.91 0.03 -25.65
CA ALA A 57 -29.77 0.89 -25.37
C ALA A 57 -30.11 1.75 -24.16
N VAL A 58 -29.44 1.51 -23.04
CA VAL A 58 -29.46 2.43 -21.91
C VAL A 58 -28.42 3.51 -22.24
N ASP A 59 -28.89 4.65 -22.73
CA ASP A 59 -28.07 5.84 -22.93
C ASP A 59 -27.57 6.31 -21.56
N PHE A 60 -26.32 5.99 -21.22
CA PHE A 60 -25.61 6.55 -20.07
C PHE A 60 -25.24 8.00 -20.39
N LEU A 61 -26.11 8.94 -20.02
CA LEU A 61 -25.76 10.35 -19.97
C LEU A 61 -24.90 10.61 -18.72
N SER A 62 -23.68 11.08 -18.93
CA SER A 62 -22.76 11.56 -17.89
C SER A 62 -23.45 12.62 -17.00
N PRO A 63 -23.24 12.60 -15.67
CA PRO A 63 -23.72 13.67 -14.81
C PRO A 63 -23.10 15.01 -15.21
N VAL A 64 -23.88 16.09 -15.09
CA VAL A 64 -23.40 17.46 -15.29
C VAL A 64 -22.39 17.77 -14.18
N CYS A 65 -21.11 17.57 -14.48
CA CYS A 65 -20.00 18.12 -13.72
C CYS A 65 -20.09 19.65 -13.75
N ASN A 66 -19.56 20.29 -12.70
CA ASN A 66 -19.73 21.69 -12.32
C ASN A 66 -19.05 22.71 -13.28
N THR A 67 -19.33 22.58 -14.58
CA THR A 67 -18.98 23.53 -15.64
C THR A 67 -20.28 24.14 -16.15
N GLY A 68 -20.45 25.45 -15.97
CA GLY A 68 -21.69 26.20 -16.24
C GLY A 68 -22.20 26.15 -17.68
N GLY A 69 -22.85 25.06 -18.06
CA GLY A 69 -23.60 24.88 -19.31
C GLY A 69 -25.11 24.99 -19.09
N LYS A 70 -25.79 25.82 -19.89
CA LYS A 70 -27.24 26.03 -19.85
C LYS A 70 -28.04 24.75 -20.14
N LEU A 71 -29.10 24.50 -19.37
CA LEU A 71 -30.02 23.37 -19.51
C LEU A 71 -30.83 23.43 -20.82
N GLY A 72 -30.80 22.33 -21.59
CA GLY A 72 -31.81 21.96 -22.57
C GLY A 72 -32.82 20.97 -21.97
N SER A 73 -34.05 20.99 -22.47
CA SER A 73 -35.25 20.38 -21.90
C SER A 73 -35.36 18.85 -22.01
N SER A 74 -36.07 18.29 -21.00
CA SER A 74 -36.81 17.01 -20.95
C SER A 74 -36.07 15.67 -21.02
N GLN A 75 -36.05 14.95 -19.89
CA GLN A 75 -36.78 13.68 -19.66
C GLN A 75 -36.69 13.33 -18.17
N ALA A 76 -37.76 12.72 -17.62
CA ALA A 76 -37.90 12.49 -16.18
C ALA A 76 -36.80 11.53 -15.67
N LYS A 77 -36.00 12.02 -14.71
CA LYS A 77 -34.89 11.30 -14.08
C LYS A 77 -35.42 10.10 -13.27
N PRO A 78 -34.71 8.96 -13.23
CA PRO A 78 -34.92 7.95 -12.20
C PRO A 78 -34.77 8.64 -10.83
N SER A 79 -35.65 8.33 -9.88
CA SER A 79 -35.64 8.95 -8.55
C SER A 79 -34.23 8.88 -7.96
N LEU A 80 -33.55 10.02 -7.85
CA LEU A 80 -32.30 10.16 -7.10
C LEU A 80 -32.54 9.54 -5.72
N GLU A 81 -31.71 8.59 -5.30
CA GLU A 81 -31.63 8.21 -3.89
C GLU A 81 -31.21 9.47 -3.12
N LEU A 82 -32.19 10.23 -2.61
CA LEU A 82 -32.01 11.53 -1.95
C LEU A 82 -30.97 11.47 -0.82
N ASP A 83 -30.83 10.31 -0.19
CA ASP A 83 -29.91 10.02 0.91
C ASP A 83 -28.41 10.07 0.52
N ARG A 84 -28.04 10.35 -0.74
CA ARG A 84 -26.61 10.49 -1.18
C ARG A 84 -26.14 11.92 -1.24
N TYR A 85 -27.05 12.88 -1.12
CA TYR A 85 -26.76 14.27 -1.36
C TYR A 85 -27.12 15.12 -0.15
N VAL A 86 -26.23 16.04 0.18
CA VAL A 86 -26.54 17.16 1.07
C VAL A 86 -26.73 18.39 0.18
N ILE A 87 -27.79 19.15 0.46
CA ILE A 87 -28.04 20.41 -0.23
C ILE A 87 -27.29 21.51 0.50
N LEU A 88 -26.38 22.17 -0.21
CA LEU A 88 -25.63 23.32 0.27
C LEU A 88 -26.13 24.61 -0.39
N HIS A 89 -25.88 25.76 0.23
CA HIS A 89 -26.30 27.06 -0.29
C HIS A 89 -25.15 28.07 -0.32
N ASN A 90 -24.78 28.57 -1.51
CA ASN A 90 -23.65 29.50 -1.66
C ASN A 90 -24.00 30.99 -1.46
N GLY A 91 -25.18 31.28 -0.92
CA GLY A 91 -25.73 32.62 -0.81
C GLY A 91 -26.52 33.10 -2.04
N LYS A 92 -26.47 32.37 -3.16
CA LYS A 92 -27.23 32.66 -4.39
C LYS A 92 -28.18 31.54 -4.77
N GLU A 93 -27.72 30.31 -4.68
CA GLU A 93 -28.48 29.12 -5.07
C GLU A 93 -28.15 27.92 -4.19
N SER A 94 -29.11 27.00 -4.13
CA SER A 94 -28.93 25.68 -3.51
C SER A 94 -28.40 24.70 -4.55
N PHE A 95 -27.41 23.88 -4.18
CA PHE A 95 -26.82 22.87 -5.06
C PHE A 95 -26.55 21.57 -4.29
N PRO A 96 -26.71 20.40 -4.94
CA PRO A 96 -26.46 19.13 -4.30
C PRO A 96 -24.96 18.81 -4.27
N VAL A 97 -24.48 18.29 -3.13
CA VAL A 97 -23.15 17.73 -2.99
C VAL A 97 -23.24 16.27 -2.58
N LEU A 98 -22.51 15.42 -3.29
CA LEU A 98 -22.39 14.00 -3.01
C LEU A 98 -21.58 13.78 -1.72
N ILE A 99 -22.06 12.93 -0.82
CA ILE A 99 -21.38 12.60 0.44
C ILE A 99 -20.88 11.15 0.46
N SER A 100 -19.74 10.95 1.10
CA SER A 100 -19.18 9.62 1.35
C SER A 100 -20.06 8.92 2.39
N ARG A 101 -20.56 7.72 2.06
CA ARG A 101 -21.38 6.94 2.99
C ARG A 101 -20.51 6.05 3.87
N PRO A 102 -20.76 6.01 5.18
CA PRO A 102 -20.24 4.92 5.99
C PRO A 102 -20.72 3.58 5.46
N THR A 103 -19.92 2.54 5.70
CA THR A 103 -20.38 1.17 5.56
C THR A 103 -21.58 0.95 6.48
N GLU A 104 -22.44 -0.02 6.17
CA GLU A 104 -23.68 -0.26 6.94
C GLU A 104 -23.38 -0.51 8.43
N ASN A 105 -24.04 0.23 9.33
CA ASN A 105 -23.83 0.24 10.78
C ASN A 105 -22.46 0.77 11.25
N GLU A 106 -21.77 1.56 10.41
CA GLU A 106 -20.51 2.19 10.75
C GLU A 106 -20.70 3.72 10.85
N ILE A 107 -19.90 4.38 11.67
CA ILE A 107 -19.88 5.85 11.80
C ILE A 107 -18.84 6.50 10.88
N ALA A 108 -17.85 5.73 10.42
CA ALA A 108 -16.79 6.24 9.55
C ALA A 108 -16.97 5.74 8.11
N ALA A 109 -16.74 6.62 7.15
CA ALA A 109 -16.69 6.33 5.73
C ALA A 109 -15.24 6.25 5.23
N ILE A 110 -15.05 5.65 4.06
CA ILE A 110 -13.76 5.65 3.34
C ILE A 110 -13.78 6.78 2.32
N ASP A 111 -12.88 7.75 2.45
CA ASP A 111 -12.79 8.95 1.60
C ASP A 111 -11.58 8.92 0.66
N TRP A 112 -10.71 7.94 0.80
CA TRP A 112 -9.65 7.66 -0.16
C TRP A 112 -9.20 6.23 0.04
N ILE A 113 -8.90 5.53 -1.05
CA ILE A 113 -8.20 4.25 -0.95
C ILE A 113 -7.16 4.10 -2.06
N SER A 114 -6.02 3.53 -1.70
CA SER A 114 -5.01 3.08 -2.65
C SER A 114 -4.61 1.66 -2.33
N VAL A 115 -4.81 0.77 -3.30
CA VAL A 115 -4.48 -0.65 -3.21
C VAL A 115 -3.44 -1.00 -4.26
N SER A 116 -2.62 -2.00 -3.98
CA SER A 116 -1.60 -2.47 -4.92
C SER A 116 -1.58 -4.00 -4.97
N GLY A 117 -1.34 -4.52 -6.17
CA GLY A 117 -1.18 -5.96 -6.45
C GLY A 117 0.09 -6.21 -7.26
N GLY A 118 0.56 -7.45 -7.25
CA GLY A 118 1.65 -7.91 -8.11
C GLY A 118 1.17 -8.15 -9.54
N TYR A 119 2.05 -8.03 -10.53
CA TYR A 119 1.68 -8.30 -11.93
C TYR A 119 1.26 -9.75 -12.19
N GLU A 120 1.79 -10.68 -11.39
CA GLU A 120 1.47 -12.10 -11.42
C GLU A 120 0.00 -12.40 -11.13
N THR A 121 -0.76 -11.46 -10.51
CA THR A 121 -2.23 -11.51 -10.44
C THR A 121 -2.85 -11.80 -11.80
N TYR A 122 -2.31 -11.21 -12.87
CA TYR A 122 -2.81 -11.37 -14.24
C TYR A 122 -1.98 -12.37 -15.07
N GLY A 123 -0.98 -12.99 -14.44
CA GLY A 123 -0.14 -14.05 -14.99
C GLY A 123 1.34 -13.72 -15.03
N ASP A 124 2.18 -14.74 -14.84
CA ASP A 124 3.64 -14.62 -14.76
C ASP A 124 4.30 -14.01 -16.01
N LYS A 125 3.61 -14.02 -17.16
CA LYS A 125 4.07 -13.38 -18.40
C LYS A 125 4.31 -11.87 -18.28
N TYR A 126 3.75 -11.23 -17.25
CA TYR A 126 3.97 -9.81 -16.98
C TYR A 126 5.21 -9.55 -16.11
N LEU A 127 5.85 -10.60 -15.59
CA LEU A 127 7.12 -10.50 -14.87
C LEU A 127 8.29 -10.48 -15.85
N GLY A 128 9.28 -9.62 -15.60
CA GLY A 128 10.51 -9.59 -16.39
C GLY A 128 10.35 -9.10 -17.83
N LEU A 129 9.29 -8.35 -18.14
CA LEU A 129 9.04 -7.81 -19.47
C LEU A 129 10.19 -6.92 -19.97
N ASP A 130 10.59 -7.19 -21.20
CA ASP A 130 11.56 -6.37 -21.92
C ASP A 130 10.95 -5.01 -22.29
N VAL A 131 11.76 -3.95 -22.34
CA VAL A 131 11.26 -2.55 -22.44
C VAL A 131 10.33 -2.36 -23.65
N ALA A 132 10.66 -2.96 -24.79
CA ALA A 132 9.87 -2.87 -26.02
C ALA A 132 8.48 -3.55 -25.93
N GLN A 133 8.29 -4.47 -24.98
CA GLN A 133 7.04 -5.23 -24.83
C GLN A 133 6.10 -4.62 -23.79
N ARG A 134 6.64 -3.80 -22.87
CA ARG A 134 5.93 -3.30 -21.70
C ARG A 134 4.67 -2.54 -22.03
N GLU A 135 4.74 -1.62 -22.99
CA GLU A 135 3.60 -0.77 -23.31
C GLU A 135 2.37 -1.59 -23.70
N LYS A 136 2.51 -2.46 -24.72
CA LYS A 136 1.41 -3.31 -25.19
C LYS A 136 0.94 -4.31 -24.13
N ALA A 137 1.87 -4.85 -23.33
CA ALA A 137 1.52 -5.78 -22.26
C ALA A 137 0.74 -5.10 -21.14
N PHE A 138 1.12 -3.89 -20.74
CA PHE A 138 0.46 -3.13 -19.71
C PHE A 138 -0.87 -2.51 -20.17
N ASP A 139 -1.03 -2.19 -21.46
CA ASP A 139 -2.34 -1.83 -22.02
C ASP A 139 -3.34 -2.99 -21.85
N TYR A 140 -2.94 -4.22 -22.20
CA TYR A 140 -3.80 -5.37 -22.00
C TYR A 140 -4.05 -5.67 -20.51
N MET A 141 -3.05 -5.47 -19.64
CA MET A 141 -3.25 -5.60 -18.18
C MET A 141 -4.26 -4.56 -17.67
N ALA A 142 -4.21 -3.32 -18.18
CA ALA A 142 -5.16 -2.28 -17.84
C ALA A 142 -6.58 -2.66 -18.25
N ASP A 143 -6.79 -3.30 -19.41
CA ASP A 143 -8.10 -3.81 -19.84
C ASP A 143 -8.65 -4.90 -18.89
N LEU A 144 -7.79 -5.76 -18.34
CA LEU A 144 -8.20 -6.74 -17.33
C LEU A 144 -8.57 -6.06 -16.01
N ILE A 145 -7.76 -5.10 -15.56
CA ILE A 145 -8.04 -4.31 -14.35
C ILE A 145 -9.33 -3.49 -14.51
N ASP A 146 -9.62 -2.99 -15.71
CA ASP A 146 -10.86 -2.25 -16.01
C ASP A 146 -12.11 -3.08 -15.75
N ALA A 147 -12.09 -4.37 -16.09
CA ALA A 147 -13.18 -5.29 -15.77
C ALA A 147 -13.37 -5.45 -14.25
N ASP A 148 -12.27 -5.57 -13.49
CA ASP A 148 -12.29 -5.66 -12.04
C ASP A 148 -12.84 -4.36 -11.42
N LEU A 149 -12.41 -3.20 -11.91
CA LEU A 149 -12.88 -1.88 -11.46
C LEU A 149 -14.38 -1.72 -11.65
N LYS A 150 -14.89 -2.07 -12.84
CA LYS A 150 -16.33 -2.02 -13.14
C LYS A 150 -17.14 -2.95 -12.24
N HIS A 151 -16.63 -4.14 -11.96
CA HIS A 151 -17.30 -5.07 -11.04
C HIS A 151 -17.27 -4.58 -9.58
N ILE A 152 -16.14 -4.04 -9.12
CA ILE A 152 -15.95 -3.63 -7.72
C ILE A 152 -16.64 -2.29 -7.45
N PHE A 153 -16.34 -1.26 -8.23
CA PHE A 153 -16.78 0.11 -7.98
C PHE A 153 -17.98 0.55 -8.82
N GLY A 154 -18.24 -0.12 -9.95
CA GLY A 154 -19.30 0.28 -10.90
C GLY A 154 -18.86 1.32 -11.92
N PHE A 155 -17.57 1.63 -11.99
CA PHE A 155 -16.96 2.50 -12.98
C PHE A 155 -15.56 1.98 -13.32
N GLY A 156 -15.03 2.37 -14.47
CA GLY A 156 -13.74 1.88 -14.96
C GLY A 156 -12.76 2.96 -15.39
N ILE A 157 -11.88 2.57 -16.30
CA ILE A 157 -10.89 3.41 -16.95
C ILE A 157 -11.57 4.25 -18.03
N LEU A 158 -11.32 5.56 -18.01
CA LEU A 158 -11.73 6.49 -19.06
C LEU A 158 -10.70 6.55 -20.18
N LYS A 159 -9.44 6.80 -19.84
CA LYS A 159 -8.35 6.98 -20.82
C LYS A 159 -6.98 6.73 -20.22
N LYS A 160 -6.05 6.29 -21.08
CA LYS A 160 -4.62 6.32 -20.80
C LYS A 160 -4.12 7.76 -20.81
N ARG A 161 -3.19 8.09 -19.91
CA ARG A 161 -2.55 9.42 -19.83
C ARG A 161 -1.21 9.41 -20.56
N ASP A 162 -0.77 10.57 -21.02
CA ASP A 162 0.50 10.73 -21.76
C ASP A 162 1.75 10.47 -20.92
N LYS A 163 1.62 10.52 -19.58
CA LYS A 163 2.73 10.39 -18.64
C LYS A 163 2.38 9.45 -17.50
N GLY A 164 3.38 8.70 -17.04
CA GLY A 164 3.33 7.99 -15.78
C GLY A 164 3.22 8.92 -14.56
N MET A 165 3.04 8.33 -13.38
CA MET A 165 2.90 9.06 -12.11
C MET A 165 3.38 8.19 -10.94
N HIS A 166 3.83 8.81 -9.85
CA HIS A 166 4.22 8.12 -8.61
C HIS A 166 5.18 6.93 -8.85
N PHE A 167 6.23 7.13 -9.65
CA PHE A 167 7.23 6.12 -10.01
C PHE A 167 6.71 4.92 -10.84
N HIS A 168 5.52 5.05 -11.41
CA HIS A 168 4.99 4.11 -12.39
C HIS A 168 5.22 4.69 -13.79
N GLU A 169 5.62 3.83 -14.72
CA GLU A 169 5.87 4.20 -16.12
C GLU A 169 4.59 4.69 -16.82
N TYR A 170 3.44 4.10 -16.50
CA TYR A 170 2.15 4.38 -17.15
C TYR A 170 1.05 4.72 -16.14
N SER A 171 0.11 5.56 -16.56
CA SER A 171 -1.08 5.89 -15.77
C SER A 171 -2.34 6.00 -16.62
N TRP A 172 -3.47 5.64 -16.04
CA TRP A 172 -4.80 5.74 -16.62
C TRP A 172 -5.70 6.52 -15.67
N GLU A 173 -6.52 7.39 -16.25
CA GLU A 173 -7.54 8.16 -15.56
C GLU A 173 -8.83 7.34 -15.51
N LEU A 174 -9.43 7.23 -14.32
CA LEU A 174 -10.75 6.62 -14.16
C LEU A 174 -11.86 7.60 -14.54
N GLU A 175 -13.04 7.08 -14.86
CA GLU A 175 -14.24 7.85 -15.19
C GLU A 175 -14.45 9.03 -14.21
N ASP A 176 -14.89 10.18 -14.73
CA ASP A 176 -15.18 11.42 -13.99
C ASP A 176 -14.09 11.85 -12.97
N ASN A 177 -12.83 11.48 -13.24
CA ASN A 177 -11.69 11.72 -12.35
C ASN A 177 -11.90 11.08 -10.96
N PHE A 178 -12.51 9.90 -10.89
CA PHE A 178 -12.70 9.13 -9.65
C PHE A 178 -11.41 8.51 -9.10
N GLY A 179 -10.32 8.54 -9.87
CA GLY A 179 -9.08 7.93 -9.45
C GLY A 179 -8.08 7.71 -10.58
N LEU A 180 -7.07 6.90 -10.27
CA LEU A 180 -6.00 6.53 -11.18
C LEU A 180 -5.68 5.03 -11.08
N LEU A 181 -5.38 4.43 -12.23
CA LEU A 181 -4.64 3.17 -12.31
C LEU A 181 -3.19 3.47 -12.71
N LEU A 182 -2.24 2.88 -12.00
CA LEU A 182 -0.80 3.06 -12.20
C LEU A 182 -0.13 1.71 -12.44
N ILE A 183 0.62 1.58 -13.53
CA ILE A 183 1.32 0.34 -13.91
C ILE A 183 2.75 0.68 -14.35
N GLY A 184 3.69 -0.25 -14.14
CA GLY A 184 5.10 -0.05 -14.49
C GLY A 184 5.96 0.40 -13.31
N HIS A 185 5.64 -0.03 -12.08
CA HIS A 185 6.53 0.17 -10.94
C HIS A 185 7.71 -0.82 -10.98
N ALA A 186 8.89 -0.38 -10.53
CA ALA A 186 10.13 -1.18 -10.53
C ALA A 186 10.04 -2.49 -9.72
N THR A 187 9.14 -2.56 -8.74
CA THR A 187 8.93 -3.78 -7.91
C THR A 187 7.97 -4.79 -8.52
N GLY A 188 7.54 -4.57 -9.77
CA GLY A 188 6.58 -5.45 -10.43
C GLY A 188 5.17 -5.37 -9.84
N ARG A 189 4.68 -4.16 -9.55
CA ARG A 189 3.38 -3.93 -8.90
C ARG A 189 2.57 -2.87 -9.65
N PHE A 190 1.26 -3.05 -9.67
CA PHE A 190 0.31 -2.01 -10.08
C PHE A 190 -0.35 -1.39 -8.84
N THR A 191 -0.88 -0.18 -9.00
CA THR A 191 -1.60 0.53 -7.94
C THR A 191 -2.91 1.09 -8.48
N ILE A 192 -4.02 0.82 -7.80
CA ILE A 192 -5.32 1.43 -8.03
C ILE A 192 -5.53 2.48 -6.93
N GLN A 193 -5.88 3.70 -7.30
CA GLN A 193 -6.21 4.79 -6.39
C GLN A 193 -7.62 5.28 -6.66
N ILE A 194 -8.47 5.32 -5.65
CA ILE A 194 -9.82 5.87 -5.70
C ILE A 194 -9.87 7.05 -4.72
N ASN A 195 -10.31 8.21 -5.19
CA ASN A 195 -10.42 9.43 -4.38
C ASN A 195 -11.81 9.56 -3.74
N GLY A 196 -12.03 10.59 -2.91
CA GLY A 196 -13.28 10.75 -2.15
C GLY A 196 -14.52 10.88 -3.01
N THR A 197 -14.43 11.53 -4.17
CA THR A 197 -15.54 11.57 -5.12
C THR A 197 -15.83 10.17 -5.69
N GLY A 198 -14.78 9.42 -6.01
CA GLY A 198 -14.89 8.05 -6.49
C GLY A 198 -15.47 7.08 -5.45
N THR A 199 -15.04 7.17 -4.18
CA THR A 199 -15.59 6.31 -3.11
C THR A 199 -17.03 6.66 -2.78
N ALA A 200 -17.40 7.95 -2.83
CA ALA A 200 -18.78 8.39 -2.63
C ALA A 200 -19.70 7.98 -3.79
N TYR A 201 -19.18 7.93 -5.02
CA TYR A 201 -19.93 7.51 -6.20
C TYR A 201 -20.05 5.98 -6.32
N ALA A 202 -19.08 5.24 -5.80
CA ALA A 202 -18.98 3.80 -5.95
C ALA A 202 -20.28 3.05 -5.60
N SER A 203 -20.50 1.95 -6.31
CA SER A 203 -21.67 1.10 -6.14
C SER A 203 -21.75 0.54 -4.72
N LYS A 204 -22.96 0.52 -4.14
CA LYS A 204 -23.18 0.03 -2.76
C LYS A 204 -22.50 -1.32 -2.51
N GLY A 205 -21.77 -1.45 -1.41
CA GLY A 205 -21.04 -2.67 -1.03
C GLY A 205 -19.74 -2.90 -1.80
N TRP A 206 -19.18 -1.86 -2.43
CA TRP A 206 -17.88 -1.94 -3.10
C TRP A 206 -16.77 -2.32 -2.14
N GLU A 207 -16.90 -1.96 -0.86
CA GLU A 207 -15.93 -2.25 0.20
C GLU A 207 -15.77 -3.76 0.38
N LYS A 208 -16.89 -4.49 0.44
CA LYS A 208 -16.90 -5.95 0.54
C LYS A 208 -16.39 -6.61 -0.74
N ARG A 209 -16.75 -6.08 -1.92
CA ARG A 209 -16.23 -6.58 -3.20
C ARG A 209 -14.71 -6.38 -3.29
N LEU A 210 -14.21 -5.21 -2.90
CA LEU A 210 -12.78 -4.92 -2.85
C LEU A 210 -12.07 -5.81 -1.84
N TYR A 211 -12.63 -6.00 -0.64
CA TYR A 211 -12.08 -6.92 0.35
C TYR A 211 -11.91 -8.33 -0.22
N ASN A 212 -12.96 -8.89 -0.82
CA ASN A 212 -12.92 -10.22 -1.42
C ASN A 212 -11.88 -10.32 -2.54
N TYR A 213 -11.82 -9.30 -3.40
CA TYR A 213 -10.83 -9.22 -4.47
C TYR A 213 -9.40 -9.19 -3.93
N MET A 214 -9.14 -8.37 -2.90
CA MET A 214 -7.82 -8.26 -2.28
C MET A 214 -7.38 -9.56 -1.59
N VAL A 215 -8.30 -10.30 -0.98
CA VAL A 215 -8.00 -11.54 -0.25
C VAL A 215 -7.84 -12.74 -1.18
N ASN A 216 -8.70 -12.84 -2.21
CA ASN A 216 -8.84 -14.08 -2.99
C ASN A 216 -8.19 -14.01 -4.38
N GLU A 217 -8.00 -12.81 -4.93
CA GLU A 217 -7.62 -12.64 -6.34
C GLU A 217 -6.29 -11.90 -6.50
N LEU A 218 -5.95 -10.97 -5.60
CA LEU A 218 -4.71 -10.21 -5.69
C LEU A 218 -3.49 -10.91 -5.09
N GLU A 219 -2.48 -11.14 -5.93
CA GLU A 219 -1.16 -11.55 -5.48
C GLU A 219 -0.40 -10.40 -4.84
N ARG A 220 0.28 -10.70 -3.72
CA ARG A 220 0.99 -9.72 -2.87
C ARG A 220 0.13 -8.48 -2.56
N ALA A 221 -1.18 -8.64 -2.31
CA ALA A 221 -2.10 -7.53 -2.05
C ALA A 221 -1.62 -6.60 -0.93
N LYS A 222 -1.86 -5.29 -1.08
CA LYS A 222 -1.53 -4.30 -0.03
C LYS A 222 -2.35 -3.02 -0.17
N ILE A 223 -2.96 -2.57 0.94
CA ILE A 223 -3.46 -1.19 1.06
C ILE A 223 -2.26 -0.28 1.34
N THR A 224 -2.01 0.67 0.43
CA THR A 224 -0.89 1.61 0.53
C THR A 224 -1.30 2.94 1.16
N ARG A 225 -2.58 3.32 1.03
CA ARG A 225 -3.20 4.47 1.70
C ARG A 225 -4.68 4.21 1.91
N ILE A 226 -5.22 4.66 3.04
CA ILE A 226 -6.65 4.81 3.27
C ILE A 226 -6.90 6.10 4.04
N ASP A 227 -7.94 6.84 3.65
CA ASP A 227 -8.43 7.98 4.40
C ASP A 227 -9.81 7.61 4.97
N LEU A 228 -9.95 7.69 6.29
CA LEU A 228 -11.21 7.42 7.00
C LEU A 228 -11.81 8.74 7.46
N CYS A 229 -13.11 8.96 7.24
CA CYS A 229 -13.76 10.20 7.65
C CYS A 229 -15.07 10.00 8.40
N HIS A 230 -15.41 10.98 9.24
CA HIS A 230 -16.74 11.16 9.82
C HIS A 230 -17.24 12.57 9.49
N ASP A 231 -18.48 12.65 9.01
CA ASP A 231 -19.15 13.89 8.65
C ASP A 231 -20.18 14.26 9.73
N ASP A 232 -19.89 15.32 10.48
CA ASP A 232 -20.83 15.96 11.40
C ASP A 232 -21.58 17.05 10.64
N LEU A 233 -22.71 16.69 10.05
CA LEU A 233 -23.54 17.59 9.23
C LEU A 233 -24.27 18.66 10.08
N GLU A 234 -24.51 18.37 11.36
CA GLU A 234 -25.22 19.26 12.28
C GLU A 234 -24.28 20.24 12.99
N GLY A 235 -22.97 19.95 12.98
CA GLY A 235 -21.95 20.76 13.64
C GLY A 235 -22.04 20.69 15.16
N ILE A 236 -22.39 19.52 15.71
CA ILE A 236 -22.38 19.26 17.15
C ILE A 236 -20.97 19.51 17.73
N TYR A 237 -19.94 19.11 16.98
CA TYR A 237 -18.54 19.30 17.30
C TYR A 237 -17.89 20.21 16.25
N ASP A 238 -17.88 21.52 16.54
CA ASP A 238 -17.27 22.50 15.66
C ASP A 238 -15.73 22.46 15.68
N LEU A 239 -15.09 23.34 14.90
CA LEU A 239 -13.64 23.36 14.84
C LEU A 239 -12.97 23.95 16.09
N ASP A 240 -13.69 24.79 16.83
CA ASP A 240 -13.19 25.37 18.08
C ASP A 240 -13.14 24.29 19.18
N PHE A 241 -14.12 23.37 19.20
CA PHE A 241 -14.09 22.15 20.00
C PHE A 241 -12.82 21.33 19.72
N PHE A 242 -12.52 20.99 18.46
CA PHE A 242 -11.31 20.21 18.13
C PHE A 242 -10.01 20.94 18.48
N ASN A 243 -9.99 22.25 18.39
CA ASN A 243 -8.84 23.05 18.82
C ASN A 243 -8.65 23.00 20.34
N GLU A 244 -9.73 22.99 21.12
CA GLU A 244 -9.67 22.77 22.57
C GLU A 244 -9.18 21.35 22.92
N GLN A 245 -9.60 20.34 22.15
CA GLN A 245 -9.13 18.96 22.35
C GLN A 245 -7.61 18.81 22.22
N ASP A 246 -6.95 19.64 21.40
CA ASP A 246 -5.48 19.69 21.35
C ASP A 246 -4.88 20.22 22.65
N THR A 247 -5.47 21.27 23.22
CA THR A 247 -5.05 21.85 24.50
C THR A 247 -5.17 20.83 25.64
N LEU A 248 -6.17 19.95 25.57
CA LEU A 248 -6.39 18.84 26.50
C LEU A 248 -5.51 17.61 26.23
N GLY A 249 -4.70 17.62 25.16
CA GLY A 249 -3.83 16.51 24.78
C GLY A 249 -4.56 15.30 24.18
N MET A 250 -5.81 15.46 23.75
CA MET A 250 -6.68 14.36 23.31
C MET A 250 -6.35 13.82 21.90
N PHE A 251 -5.40 14.45 21.20
CA PHE A 251 -4.75 13.88 20.01
C PHE A 251 -3.57 12.94 20.34
N GLY A 252 -3.27 12.73 21.62
CA GLY A 252 -2.27 11.80 22.10
C GLY A 252 -2.72 10.35 22.08
N ASN A 253 -1.76 9.42 21.95
CA ASN A 253 -1.98 7.97 22.00
C ASN A 253 -0.88 7.26 22.83
N GLY A 254 -0.43 7.91 23.91
CA GLY A 254 0.64 7.42 24.80
C GLY A 254 2.08 7.72 24.34
N GLY A 255 2.25 8.35 23.17
CA GLY A 255 3.54 8.81 22.64
C GLY A 255 3.63 10.33 22.52
N ARG A 256 4.59 10.81 21.71
CA ARG A 256 4.74 12.24 21.40
C ARG A 256 3.49 12.77 20.71
N LEU A 257 2.98 13.92 21.18
CA LEU A 257 1.86 14.60 20.54
C LEU A 257 2.18 14.93 19.07
N PRO A 258 1.17 14.85 18.18
CA PRO A 258 1.34 15.25 16.79
C PRO A 258 1.62 16.76 16.70
N THR A 259 2.27 17.18 15.61
CA THR A 259 2.37 18.60 15.28
C THR A 259 1.00 19.14 14.87
N VAL A 260 0.69 20.38 15.25
CA VAL A 260 -0.59 21.01 14.91
C VAL A 260 -0.37 22.18 13.96
N GLN A 261 -1.24 22.32 12.97
CA GLN A 261 -1.25 23.44 12.03
C GLN A 261 -2.67 23.96 11.83
N HIS A 262 -2.80 25.27 11.79
CA HIS A 262 -4.06 25.99 11.60
C HIS A 262 -4.07 26.62 10.20
N PHE A 263 -4.99 26.17 9.34
CA PHE A 263 -5.20 26.71 8.00
C PHE A 263 -6.54 27.45 7.92
N GLY A 264 -6.61 28.46 7.04
CA GLY A 264 -7.76 29.36 6.94
C GLY A 264 -7.68 30.54 7.91
N ASN A 265 -8.76 31.32 7.99
CA ASN A 265 -8.75 32.56 8.76
C ASN A 265 -9.30 32.37 10.19
N TRP A 266 -8.44 31.91 11.09
CA TRP A 266 -8.81 31.63 12.48
C TRP A 266 -9.08 32.87 13.34
N LYS A 267 -8.42 34.00 13.02
CA LYS A 267 -8.58 35.25 13.78
C LYS A 267 -9.75 36.09 13.29
N ARG A 268 -10.06 36.01 11.99
CA ARG A 268 -11.11 36.81 11.34
C ARG A 268 -11.88 35.93 10.35
N PRO A 269 -12.74 35.00 10.81
CA PRO A 269 -13.44 34.07 9.94
C PRO A 269 -14.12 34.79 8.76
N ASP A 270 -13.84 34.34 7.54
CA ASP A 270 -14.32 34.95 6.29
C ASP A 270 -15.36 34.08 5.55
N GLY A 271 -15.83 33.01 6.21
CA GLY A 271 -16.79 32.07 5.65
C GLY A 271 -16.21 31.06 4.67
N LYS A 272 -14.88 31.06 4.41
CA LYS A 272 -14.24 30.09 3.50
C LYS A 272 -13.87 28.76 4.16
N GLY A 273 -14.04 28.67 5.47
CA GLY A 273 -13.71 27.50 6.25
C GLY A 273 -12.31 27.54 6.85
N ARG A 274 -12.17 26.83 7.96
CA ARG A 274 -10.94 26.62 8.71
C ARG A 274 -10.59 25.13 8.69
N THR A 275 -9.31 24.83 8.87
CA THR A 275 -8.80 23.46 9.01
C THR A 275 -7.79 23.38 10.13
N LEU A 276 -7.95 22.40 11.02
CA LEU A 276 -6.97 21.96 11.99
C LEU A 276 -6.31 20.69 11.46
N GLN A 277 -5.00 20.73 11.23
CA GLN A 277 -4.24 19.60 10.73
C GLN A 277 -3.30 19.06 11.81
N LEU A 278 -3.32 17.74 12.00
CA LEU A 278 -2.57 17.02 13.01
C LEU A 278 -1.59 16.05 12.34
N GLY A 279 -0.32 16.16 12.69
CA GLY A 279 0.75 15.34 12.15
C GLY A 279 1.19 15.79 10.75
N LYS A 280 1.90 14.90 10.06
CA LYS A 280 2.54 15.16 8.77
C LYS A 280 2.34 13.95 7.86
N ARG A 281 1.92 14.20 6.62
CA ARG A 281 1.65 13.15 5.63
C ARG A 281 2.86 12.25 5.39
N GLU A 282 4.06 12.83 5.43
CA GLU A 282 5.34 12.14 5.23
C GLU A 282 5.58 11.03 6.28
N ASN A 283 5.02 11.20 7.48
CA ASN A 283 5.11 10.23 8.57
C ASN A 283 4.03 9.14 8.50
N GLY A 284 3.24 9.12 7.42
CA GLY A 284 2.18 8.16 7.16
C GLY A 284 0.91 8.28 8.00
N LYS A 285 0.76 9.32 8.83
CA LYS A 285 -0.51 9.67 9.47
C LYS A 285 -0.73 11.17 9.43
N CYS A 286 -1.89 11.60 8.94
CA CYS A 286 -2.30 13.00 8.96
C CYS A 286 -3.80 13.09 9.28
N GLY A 287 -4.14 13.74 10.40
CA GLY A 287 -5.52 14.09 10.71
C GLY A 287 -5.86 15.48 10.17
N ARG A 288 -7.07 15.65 9.65
CA ARG A 288 -7.62 16.94 9.18
C ARG A 288 -9.04 17.07 9.73
N PHE A 289 -9.28 18.11 10.50
CA PHE A 289 -10.60 18.50 10.98
C PHE A 289 -10.92 19.81 10.30
N TYR A 290 -12.03 19.91 9.58
CA TYR A 290 -12.30 21.08 8.77
C TYR A 290 -13.77 21.33 8.50
N GLU A 291 -14.10 22.60 8.29
CA GLU A 291 -15.45 23.06 7.97
C GLU A 291 -15.76 22.72 6.49
N LYS A 292 -16.24 21.49 6.25
CA LYS A 292 -16.44 20.89 4.93
C LYS A 292 -17.49 21.63 4.10
N GLY A 293 -18.61 22.02 4.69
CA GLY A 293 -19.64 22.77 3.97
C GLY A 293 -19.14 24.13 3.47
N LYS A 294 -18.33 24.82 4.29
CA LYS A 294 -17.66 26.07 3.90
C LYS A 294 -16.64 25.85 2.79
N GLN A 295 -15.85 24.77 2.87
CA GLN A 295 -14.92 24.36 1.81
C GLN A 295 -15.63 24.11 0.47
N LEU A 296 -16.86 23.57 0.52
CA LEU A 296 -17.70 23.29 -0.64
C LEU A 296 -18.49 24.51 -1.13
N GLY A 297 -18.36 25.65 -0.46
CA GLY A 297 -18.91 26.93 -0.92
C GLY A 297 -20.17 27.40 -0.20
N ASP A 298 -20.58 26.78 0.91
CA ASP A 298 -21.65 27.28 1.79
C ASP A 298 -21.07 27.94 3.05
N PRO A 299 -21.00 29.29 3.12
CA PRO A 299 -20.37 29.99 4.23
C PRO A 299 -21.07 29.80 5.58
N SER A 300 -22.34 29.43 5.56
CA SER A 300 -23.20 29.24 6.74
C SER A 300 -23.29 27.79 7.20
N SER A 301 -22.75 26.85 6.43
CA SER A 301 -22.87 25.44 6.74
C SER A 301 -22.18 25.08 8.07
N PRO A 302 -22.88 24.36 8.97
CA PRO A 302 -22.28 23.84 10.20
C PRO A 302 -21.44 22.58 9.96
N TRP A 303 -21.44 22.03 8.74
CA TRP A 303 -20.81 20.76 8.43
C TRP A 303 -19.30 20.76 8.69
N VAL A 304 -18.87 19.95 9.65
CA VAL A 304 -17.47 19.65 9.96
C VAL A 304 -17.14 18.21 9.58
N ARG A 305 -15.99 18.01 8.92
CA ARG A 305 -15.45 16.68 8.62
C ARG A 305 -14.20 16.42 9.45
N SER A 306 -14.17 15.25 10.08
CA SER A 306 -12.98 14.67 10.71
C SER A 306 -12.41 13.60 9.79
N GLU A 307 -11.24 13.81 9.23
CA GLU A 307 -10.63 12.95 8.20
C GLU A 307 -9.22 12.52 8.61
N ILE A 308 -8.96 11.21 8.65
CA ILE A 308 -7.67 10.64 9.04
C ILE A 308 -7.07 9.89 7.85
N GLU A 309 -6.04 10.47 7.28
CA GLU A 309 -5.20 9.83 6.27
C GLU A 309 -4.16 8.92 6.93
N ILE A 310 -4.11 7.68 6.45
CA ILE A 310 -3.23 6.63 6.93
C ILE A 310 -2.53 6.02 5.72
N SER A 311 -1.20 6.15 5.64
CA SER A 311 -0.40 5.45 4.64
C SER A 311 0.24 4.20 5.23
N SER A 312 0.69 3.30 4.37
CA SER A 312 1.48 2.12 4.75
C SER A 312 2.93 2.42 5.14
N THR A 313 3.30 3.69 5.32
CA THR A 313 4.59 4.09 5.88
C THR A 313 4.68 3.61 7.33
N ASP A 314 5.67 2.77 7.60
CA ASP A 314 5.92 2.14 8.91
C ASP A 314 4.74 1.35 9.49
N ARG A 315 3.77 0.91 8.68
CA ARG A 315 2.63 0.14 9.17
C ARG A 315 2.05 -0.82 8.14
N ILE A 316 1.26 -1.78 8.61
CA ILE A 316 0.44 -2.65 7.76
C ILE A 316 -1.01 -2.23 8.00
N ILE A 317 -1.67 -1.75 6.95
CA ILE A 317 -3.10 -1.44 7.01
C ILE A 317 -3.84 -2.76 6.77
N PRO A 318 -4.61 -3.27 7.76
CA PRO A 318 -5.36 -4.52 7.62
C PRO A 318 -6.49 -4.37 6.61
N PHE A 319 -6.84 -5.44 5.90
CA PHE A 319 -7.91 -5.38 4.88
C PHE A 319 -9.29 -5.25 5.52
N GLU A 320 -9.43 -5.71 6.76
CA GLU A 320 -10.64 -5.60 7.59
C GLU A 320 -11.07 -4.14 7.79
N VAL A 321 -10.18 -3.16 7.56
CA VAL A 321 -10.55 -1.73 7.55
C VAL A 321 -11.64 -1.40 6.52
N LEU A 322 -11.75 -2.20 5.47
CA LEU A 322 -12.82 -2.08 4.47
C LEU A 322 -14.19 -2.49 5.02
N LEU A 323 -14.21 -3.45 5.95
CA LEU A 323 -15.44 -4.03 6.48
C LEU A 323 -15.90 -3.30 7.75
N SER A 324 -14.95 -2.85 8.55
CA SER A 324 -15.21 -2.18 9.83
C SER A 324 -14.34 -0.94 9.98
N PRO A 325 -14.58 0.13 9.20
CA PRO A 325 -13.77 1.35 9.23
C PRO A 325 -13.82 2.09 10.59
N SER A 326 -14.93 2.04 11.33
CA SER A 326 -15.12 2.85 12.54
C SER A 326 -14.18 2.47 13.67
N GLN A 327 -13.96 1.17 13.90
CA GLN A 327 -13.02 0.71 14.94
C GLN A 327 -11.60 1.24 14.67
N TYR A 328 -11.19 1.34 13.41
CA TYR A 328 -9.89 1.88 13.05
C TYR A 328 -9.87 3.40 13.11
N PHE A 329 -10.96 4.08 12.72
CA PHE A 329 -11.09 5.53 12.81
C PHE A 329 -11.02 6.01 14.27
N LEU A 330 -11.81 5.43 15.16
CA LEU A 330 -11.86 5.77 16.59
C LEU A 330 -10.52 5.54 17.29
N ALA A 331 -9.71 4.59 16.82
CA ALA A 331 -8.40 4.30 17.40
C ALA A 331 -7.33 5.37 17.07
N GLN A 332 -7.59 6.29 16.15
CA GLN A 332 -6.56 7.21 15.65
C GLN A 332 -6.22 8.34 16.63
N TYR A 333 -7.22 8.88 17.33
CA TYR A 333 -7.12 9.94 18.33
C TYR A 333 -8.20 9.78 19.40
N GLN A 334 -7.89 10.06 20.67
CA GLN A 334 -8.84 9.88 21.77
C GLN A 334 -10.07 10.78 21.65
N CYS A 335 -9.90 11.99 21.11
CA CYS A 335 -11.01 12.93 20.88
C CYS A 335 -12.08 12.38 19.93
N LEU A 336 -11.77 11.39 19.08
CA LEU A 336 -12.76 10.82 18.14
C LEU A 336 -13.80 9.96 18.86
N ASN A 337 -13.57 9.57 20.12
CA ASN A 337 -14.55 8.81 20.91
C ASN A 337 -15.86 9.59 21.17
N VAL A 338 -15.88 10.91 20.93
CA VAL A 338 -17.11 11.70 20.95
C VAL A 338 -18.16 11.23 19.94
N PHE A 339 -17.72 10.53 18.89
CA PHE A 339 -18.59 9.93 17.87
C PHE A 339 -19.03 8.50 18.21
N ASN A 340 -18.49 7.89 19.28
CA ASN A 340 -18.69 6.49 19.60
C ASN A 340 -19.98 6.24 20.40
N GLN A 341 -21.13 6.40 19.75
CA GLN A 341 -22.44 6.22 20.40
C GLN A 341 -22.74 4.73 20.71
N ASP A 342 -22.31 3.82 19.85
CA ASP A 342 -22.63 2.39 19.93
C ASP A 342 -21.58 1.55 20.70
N SER A 343 -20.68 2.19 21.44
CA SER A 343 -19.62 1.51 22.21
C SER A 343 -18.73 0.58 21.36
N ILE A 344 -18.49 0.98 20.11
CA ILE A 344 -17.57 0.33 19.17
C ILE A 344 -16.19 0.25 19.82
N GLN A 345 -15.58 -0.93 19.83
CA GLN A 345 -14.25 -1.13 20.40
C GLN A 345 -13.17 -0.66 19.42
N PRO A 346 -12.34 0.35 19.75
CA PRO A 346 -11.32 0.83 18.83
C PRO A 346 -10.21 -0.21 18.60
N VAL A 347 -9.80 -0.40 17.35
CA VAL A 347 -8.72 -1.32 16.95
C VAL A 347 -7.57 -0.54 16.35
N LYS A 348 -6.38 -0.67 16.96
CA LYS A 348 -5.17 0.02 16.49
C LYS A 348 -4.60 -0.65 15.24
N ILE A 349 -4.16 0.17 14.30
CA ILE A 349 -3.32 -0.27 13.18
C ILE A 349 -1.89 -0.41 13.68
N TYR A 350 -1.33 -1.62 13.59
CA TYR A 350 0.02 -1.88 14.09
C TYR A 350 1.09 -1.21 13.24
N THR A 351 1.93 -0.42 13.91
CA THR A 351 3.21 0.04 13.36
C THR A 351 4.09 -1.18 13.15
N LYS A 352 4.69 -1.31 11.96
CA LYS A 352 5.72 -2.30 11.73
C LYS A 352 6.89 -1.97 12.65
N GLN A 353 7.12 -2.82 13.63
CA GLN A 353 8.45 -2.89 14.26
C GLN A 353 9.35 -3.63 13.27
N ILE A 354 9.79 -2.93 12.22
CA ILE A 354 10.89 -3.45 11.42
C ILE A 354 12.14 -3.20 12.26
N GLU A 355 12.46 -4.14 13.16
CA GLU A 355 13.84 -4.35 13.56
C GLU A 355 14.57 -4.84 12.30
N ALA A 356 14.84 -3.94 11.36
CA ALA A 356 15.60 -4.29 10.18
C ALA A 356 17.00 -4.63 10.69
N GLU A 357 17.24 -5.93 10.78
CA GLU A 357 18.55 -6.51 10.99
C GLU A 357 19.48 -5.91 9.91
N ILE A 358 20.54 -5.25 10.34
CA ILE A 358 21.56 -4.68 9.48
C ILE A 358 22.61 -5.77 9.28
N THR A 359 22.78 -6.21 8.03
CA THR A 359 23.87 -7.15 7.71
C THR A 359 25.22 -6.51 7.96
N TRP A 360 26.24 -7.32 8.20
CA TRP A 360 27.60 -6.85 8.43
C TRP A 360 28.10 -5.94 7.30
N GLU A 361 27.82 -6.30 6.04
CA GLU A 361 28.22 -5.55 4.85
C GLU A 361 27.53 -4.18 4.80
N LYS A 362 26.24 -4.14 5.14
CA LYS A 362 25.49 -2.88 5.15
C LYS A 362 25.95 -1.97 6.28
N ALA A 363 26.31 -2.52 7.44
CA ALA A 363 26.89 -1.77 8.54
C ALA A 363 28.23 -1.13 8.16
N VAL A 364 29.15 -1.92 7.55
CA VAL A 364 30.43 -1.42 7.03
C VAL A 364 30.23 -0.36 5.95
N HIS A 365 29.30 -0.58 5.02
CA HIS A 365 28.97 0.39 3.98
C HIS A 365 28.46 1.71 4.57
N ASN A 366 27.53 1.66 5.52
CA ASN A 366 26.99 2.84 6.17
C ASN A 366 28.08 3.59 6.96
N ALA A 367 28.93 2.87 7.71
CA ALA A 367 30.05 3.47 8.44
C ALA A 367 31.02 4.19 7.49
N ARG A 368 31.39 3.55 6.37
CA ARG A 368 32.23 4.16 5.34
C ARG A 368 31.56 5.39 4.71
N HIS A 369 30.26 5.30 4.39
CA HIS A 369 29.55 6.39 3.73
C HIS A 369 29.39 7.61 4.65
N SER A 370 28.94 7.40 5.89
CA SER A 370 28.66 8.47 6.84
C SER A 370 29.92 9.07 7.45
N TYR A 371 30.92 8.24 7.77
CA TYR A 371 32.09 8.67 8.55
C TYR A 371 33.42 8.53 7.81
N GLY A 372 33.47 7.88 6.65
CA GLY A 372 34.73 7.62 5.94
C GLY A 372 35.52 8.87 5.56
N LYS A 373 34.84 9.98 5.25
CA LYS A 373 35.51 11.27 4.99
C LYS A 373 36.24 11.80 6.24
N TYR A 374 35.62 11.71 7.41
CA TYR A 374 36.21 12.11 8.68
C TYR A 374 37.37 11.19 9.07
N ILE A 375 37.16 9.87 8.98
CA ILE A 375 38.21 8.86 9.25
C ILE A 375 39.42 9.11 8.36
N ASN A 376 39.22 9.40 7.06
CA ASN A 376 40.32 9.70 6.14
C ASN A 376 41.12 10.94 6.54
N MET A 377 40.47 11.98 7.08
CA MET A 377 41.16 13.16 7.60
C MET A 377 41.91 12.84 8.89
N PHE A 378 41.30 12.07 9.81
CA PHE A 378 41.93 11.73 11.08
C PHE A 378 43.18 10.85 10.91
N ARG A 379 43.20 9.97 9.91
CA ARG A 379 44.39 9.16 9.57
C ARG A 379 45.59 9.96 9.07
N GLN A 380 45.42 11.25 8.74
CA GLN A 380 46.53 12.15 8.41
C GLN A 380 47.20 12.74 9.66
N VAL A 381 46.52 12.69 10.81
CA VAL A 381 46.94 13.34 12.06
C VAL A 381 47.34 12.32 13.12
N TYR A 382 46.59 11.21 13.22
CA TYR A 382 46.80 10.16 14.22
C TYR A 382 47.33 8.89 13.57
N SER A 383 48.05 8.08 14.36
CA SER A 383 48.37 6.71 13.96
C SER A 383 47.10 5.86 13.90
N ASP A 384 47.13 4.76 13.13
CA ASP A 384 45.97 3.89 12.96
C ASP A 384 45.49 3.28 14.29
N GLU A 385 46.40 2.97 15.20
CA GLU A 385 46.09 2.38 16.52
C GLU A 385 45.42 3.40 17.44
N GLU A 386 45.99 4.60 17.57
CA GLU A 386 45.40 5.69 18.36
C GLU A 386 44.03 6.10 17.83
N LEU A 387 43.87 6.15 16.51
CA LEU A 387 42.60 6.52 15.90
C LEU A 387 41.51 5.48 16.20
N LEU A 388 41.84 4.19 16.14
CA LEU A 388 40.90 3.13 16.45
C LEU A 388 40.48 3.15 17.93
N ASP A 389 41.42 3.44 18.83
CA ASP A 389 41.11 3.60 20.26
C ASP A 389 40.19 4.80 20.52
N ILE A 390 40.38 5.91 19.80
CA ILE A 390 39.53 7.11 19.91
C ILE A 390 38.11 6.84 19.37
N LEU A 391 38.00 6.16 18.22
CA LEU A 391 36.71 5.93 17.55
C LEU A 391 35.92 4.76 18.13
N THR A 392 36.58 3.82 18.81
CA THR A 392 35.93 2.66 19.39
C THR A 392 35.24 3.02 20.69
N HIS A 393 33.93 2.80 20.75
CA HIS A 393 33.17 3.05 21.97
C HIS A 393 33.59 2.07 23.07
N LYS A 394 33.81 2.57 24.30
CA LYS A 394 34.30 1.78 25.45
C LYS A 394 33.37 0.63 25.90
N ARG A 395 32.11 0.63 25.47
CA ARG A 395 31.15 -0.45 25.75
C ARG A 395 31.24 -1.52 24.67
N THR A 396 31.55 -2.75 25.07
CA THR A 396 31.58 -3.96 24.24
C THR A 396 30.19 -4.55 24.00
N GLN A 397 29.24 -3.71 23.58
CA GLN A 397 27.89 -4.17 23.23
C GLN A 397 27.73 -4.19 21.71
N THR A 398 27.31 -5.34 21.18
CA THR A 398 26.91 -5.44 19.77
C THR A 398 25.70 -4.51 19.56
N PRO A 399 25.73 -3.63 18.54
CA PRO A 399 24.57 -2.80 18.22
C PRO A 399 23.35 -3.69 18.05
N ALA A 400 22.22 -3.34 18.70
CA ALA A 400 21.05 -4.21 18.81
C ALA A 400 20.50 -4.75 17.48
N ARG A 401 20.78 -4.05 16.37
CA ARG A 401 20.32 -4.39 15.02
C ARG A 401 21.39 -5.04 14.15
N LEU A 402 22.65 -5.15 14.58
CA LEU A 402 23.72 -5.70 13.77
C LEU A 402 23.69 -7.23 13.85
N ILE A 403 23.55 -7.91 12.71
CA ILE A 403 23.78 -9.36 12.66
C ILE A 403 25.30 -9.60 12.65
N PRO A 404 25.86 -10.28 13.68
CA PRO A 404 27.27 -10.68 13.67
C PRO A 404 27.57 -11.59 12.47
N CYS A 405 28.74 -11.42 11.87
CA CYS A 405 29.20 -12.21 10.71
C CYS A 405 29.17 -13.73 10.97
N GLU A 406 29.39 -14.15 12.21
CA GLU A 406 29.35 -15.56 12.64
C GLU A 406 27.95 -16.17 12.56
N ILE A 407 26.91 -15.39 12.82
CA ILE A 407 25.51 -15.83 12.72
C ILE A 407 25.09 -15.92 11.25
N LEU A 408 25.59 -15.02 10.40
CA LEU A 408 25.39 -15.12 8.94
C LEU A 408 26.00 -16.40 8.37
N ALA A 409 27.24 -16.75 8.76
CA ALA A 409 27.90 -17.97 8.29
C ALA A 409 27.14 -19.26 8.69
N LYS A 410 26.52 -19.29 9.88
CA LYS A 410 25.67 -20.39 10.34
C LYS A 410 24.36 -20.48 9.56
N ARG A 411 23.64 -19.36 9.40
CA ARG A 411 22.40 -19.32 8.58
C ARG A 411 22.65 -19.78 7.14
N TRP A 412 23.77 -19.37 6.55
CA TRP A 412 24.15 -19.77 5.19
C TRP A 412 24.49 -21.25 5.07
N THR A 413 25.07 -21.86 6.11
CA THR A 413 25.35 -23.31 6.12
C THR A 413 24.08 -24.12 6.33
N GLU A 414 23.16 -23.65 7.17
CA GLU A 414 21.83 -24.26 7.37
C GLU A 414 20.95 -24.17 6.12
N GLU A 415 20.87 -23.00 5.46
CA GLU A 415 20.11 -22.83 4.20
C GLU A 415 20.69 -23.66 3.05
N ALA A 416 22.03 -23.75 2.95
CA ALA A 416 22.68 -24.61 1.97
C ALA A 416 22.42 -26.10 2.25
N MET A 417 22.39 -26.50 3.53
CA MET A 417 22.03 -27.87 3.93
C MET A 417 20.56 -28.18 3.65
N GLN A 418 19.65 -27.23 3.90
CA GLN A 418 18.22 -27.37 3.61
C GLN A 418 17.97 -27.50 2.11
N SER A 419 18.54 -26.61 1.31
CA SER A 419 18.47 -26.66 -0.16
C SER A 419 19.02 -27.96 -0.75
N THR A 420 20.12 -28.47 -0.17
CA THR A 420 20.71 -29.75 -0.59
C THR A 420 19.84 -30.94 -0.18
N SER A 421 19.24 -30.91 1.02
CA SER A 421 18.28 -31.91 1.50
C SER A 421 17.02 -31.94 0.64
N ASP A 422 16.48 -30.78 0.28
CA ASP A 422 15.29 -30.64 -0.56
C ASP A 422 15.58 -31.15 -1.98
N TYR A 423 16.78 -30.91 -2.51
CA TYR A 423 17.23 -31.45 -3.79
C TYR A 423 17.38 -32.98 -3.77
N LEU A 424 17.96 -33.55 -2.70
CA LEU A 424 18.09 -35.01 -2.53
C LEU A 424 16.73 -35.69 -2.36
N THR A 425 15.79 -35.03 -1.69
CA THR A 425 14.41 -35.50 -1.51
C THR A 425 13.63 -35.44 -2.82
N ALA A 426 13.77 -34.36 -3.59
CA ALA A 426 13.11 -34.17 -4.87
C ALA A 426 13.66 -35.07 -6.00
N SER A 427 14.94 -35.46 -5.92
CA SER A 427 15.60 -36.35 -6.90
C SER A 427 15.39 -37.85 -6.61
N GLY A 428 14.71 -38.21 -5.52
CA GLY A 428 14.44 -39.61 -5.16
C GLY A 428 15.67 -40.43 -4.78
N ALA A 429 16.84 -39.79 -4.61
CA ALA A 429 18.08 -40.46 -4.26
C ALA A 429 18.09 -40.82 -2.77
N ARG A 430 17.66 -42.04 -2.43
CA ARG A 430 17.98 -42.65 -1.13
C ARG A 430 19.44 -43.08 -1.12
N SER A 431 20.33 -42.21 -0.67
CA SER A 431 21.59 -42.63 -0.08
C SER A 431 21.66 -42.11 1.35
N GLN A 432 21.16 -42.93 2.28
CA GLN A 432 21.72 -42.91 3.62
C GLN A 432 23.20 -43.27 3.51
N VAL A 433 24.03 -42.63 4.35
CA VAL A 433 25.47 -42.87 4.53
C VAL A 433 26.38 -42.17 3.51
N ALA A 434 26.82 -40.94 3.83
CA ALA A 434 28.18 -40.41 3.54
C ALA A 434 28.31 -38.88 3.79
N ILE A 435 27.87 -38.35 4.94
CA ILE A 435 28.20 -36.94 5.33
C ILE A 435 28.75 -36.86 6.76
N LYS A 436 28.74 -37.94 7.54
CA LYS A 436 29.24 -37.92 8.93
C LYS A 436 30.76 -38.05 9.10
N GLU A 437 31.52 -38.39 8.05
CA GLU A 437 32.96 -38.67 8.19
C GLU A 437 33.91 -37.55 7.71
N SER A 438 33.42 -36.46 7.12
CA SER A 438 34.28 -35.36 6.64
C SER A 438 34.38 -34.15 7.58
N LEU A 439 33.73 -34.18 8.74
CA LEU A 439 33.72 -33.08 9.72
C LEU A 439 34.43 -33.40 11.05
N THR A 440 35.08 -34.55 11.17
CA THR A 440 35.97 -34.88 12.29
C THR A 440 37.36 -35.22 11.77
N CYS A 441 38.11 -34.19 11.35
CA CYS A 441 39.57 -34.24 11.36
C CYS A 441 40.12 -32.80 11.44
N ASN A 442 40.76 -32.52 12.58
CA ASN A 442 41.54 -31.35 13.04
C ASN A 442 41.72 -30.13 12.12
#